data_AF-A0A1G7QXN8-F1
#
_entry.id   AF-A0A1G7QXN8-F1
#
_cell.length_a   1.000
_cell.length_b   1.000
_cell.length_c   1.000
_cell.angle_alpha   90.00
_cell.angle_beta   90.00
_cell.angle_gamma   90.00
#
_symmetry.space_group_name_H-M   'P 1'
#
loop_
_entity.id
_entity.type
_entity.pdbx_description
1 polymer ?
#
loop_
_entity_poly.entity_id
_entity_poly.type
_entity_poly.pdbx_seq_one_letter_code
_entity_poly.pdbx_strand_id
1 'polypeptide(L)'
;MLGRMTSRADADSGRPDGSAGKDAAEGRPAAPPRPSRPADPKPRSRRAPAGAAVLRPEVTEAIRAAVFEELAAVGYARMSIEGIARRAGVGKTAVYRRWRSKLHLVLDLVSALAVQGLPAPDTGSLEADLRLLYEVTSRALRHPVAGQILPDLQAEAARNPEIAEALQKALREGQQSVTRGIVAAARTRGEIRASADESLALDLISGPLYWRAVVAREPKLPKHYLPSLARATAGALKAL
;
A
#
# COMPACT_ATOMS: atom_id res chain seq x y z
N MET A 1 6.29 49.63 -28.13
CA MET A 1 6.43 50.56 -26.98
C MET A 1 7.06 49.75 -25.84
N LEU A 2 8.32 49.97 -25.40
CA LEU A 2 8.90 51.20 -24.80
C LEU A 2 8.01 51.69 -23.64
N GLY A 3 8.41 51.78 -22.37
CA GLY A 3 9.66 51.64 -21.58
C GLY A 3 9.27 51.95 -20.11
N ARG A 4 10.09 52.14 -19.07
CA ARG A 4 11.54 52.31 -18.80
C ARG A 4 11.83 51.79 -17.35
N MET A 5 13.02 51.30 -16.97
CA MET A 5 14.15 51.99 -16.26
C MET A 5 13.75 52.81 -15.00
N THR A 6 14.48 52.91 -13.88
CA THR A 6 15.80 52.40 -13.36
C THR A 6 15.87 52.69 -11.84
N SER A 7 16.63 51.98 -10.99
CA SER A 7 17.99 52.34 -10.47
C SER A 7 18.25 51.47 -9.20
N ARG A 8 19.42 50.88 -8.85
CA ARG A 8 20.74 51.43 -8.43
C ARG A 8 20.67 52.35 -7.17
N ALA A 9 21.53 52.23 -6.15
CA ALA A 9 22.88 51.64 -6.08
C ALA A 9 23.31 51.21 -4.64
N ASP A 10 24.39 50.40 -4.54
CA ASP A 10 25.67 50.53 -3.76
C ASP A 10 25.71 51.43 -2.48
N ALA A 11 26.51 51.22 -1.43
CA ALA A 11 27.67 50.33 -1.12
C ALA A 11 27.64 49.93 0.41
N ASP A 12 28.67 49.67 1.25
CA ASP A 12 30.15 49.74 1.20
C ASP A 12 30.87 48.74 2.18
N SER A 13 31.73 49.19 3.11
CA SER A 13 32.80 48.40 3.79
C SER A 13 32.91 48.59 5.34
N GLY A 14 33.78 47.81 6.02
CA GLY A 14 34.05 47.97 7.47
C GLY A 14 35.03 46.96 8.15
N ARG A 15 36.32 47.35 8.26
CA ARG A 15 37.45 46.79 9.07
C ARG A 15 38.48 47.94 9.27
N PRO A 16 39.57 47.86 10.08
CA PRO A 16 40.14 46.76 10.90
C PRO A 16 40.11 47.15 12.43
N ASP A 17 41.11 47.13 13.34
CA ASP A 17 42.53 46.70 13.43
C ASP A 17 42.96 46.50 14.93
N GLY A 18 44.26 46.26 15.22
CA GLY A 18 44.88 46.13 16.56
C GLY A 18 45.65 44.80 16.73
N SER A 19 46.98 44.66 16.81
CA SER A 19 48.11 45.47 17.34
C SER A 19 48.30 45.42 18.89
N ALA A 20 49.50 45.50 19.49
CA ALA A 20 50.86 45.10 19.10
C ALA A 20 51.84 45.16 20.30
N GLY A 21 52.83 44.25 20.40
CA GLY A 21 53.94 44.30 21.39
C GLY A 21 53.62 43.74 22.80
N LYS A 22 54.59 43.55 23.70
CA LYS A 22 56.07 43.67 23.61
C LYS A 22 56.76 42.91 24.78
N ASP A 23 58.07 42.60 24.64
CA ASP A 23 59.10 42.23 25.65
C ASP A 23 58.72 41.31 26.85
N ALA A 24 59.27 40.10 27.12
CA ALA A 24 60.63 39.53 27.13
C ALA A 24 61.23 39.34 28.55
N ALA A 25 61.30 38.09 29.04
CA ALA A 25 62.05 37.70 30.24
C ALA A 25 62.48 36.21 30.25
N GLU A 26 63.79 35.99 30.42
CA GLU A 26 64.50 34.90 31.11
C GLU A 26 64.03 33.42 31.07
N GLY A 27 64.74 32.62 30.28
CA GLY A 27 65.66 31.61 30.83
C GLY A 27 65.11 30.45 31.67
N ARG A 28 64.74 29.34 31.01
CA ARG A 28 64.72 27.99 31.62
C ARG A 28 65.30 26.93 30.66
N PRO A 29 65.96 25.86 31.16
CA PRO A 29 66.70 24.90 30.34
C PRO A 29 65.79 23.99 29.50
N ALA A 30 66.34 23.48 28.40
CA ALA A 30 65.61 22.68 27.42
C ALA A 30 65.14 21.32 27.98
N ALA A 31 63.86 21.01 27.75
CA ALA A 31 63.30 19.68 27.99
C ALA A 31 63.63 18.72 26.83
N PRO A 32 63.81 17.41 27.08
CA PRO A 32 64.10 16.43 26.02
C PRO A 32 62.92 16.29 25.04
N PRO A 33 63.19 15.88 23.78
CA PRO A 33 62.15 15.71 22.76
C PRO A 33 61.11 14.68 23.20
N ARG A 34 59.83 15.05 23.13
CA ARG A 34 58.72 14.13 23.43
C ARG A 34 58.69 13.00 22.39
N PRO A 35 58.45 11.74 22.78
CA PRO A 35 58.29 10.65 21.82
C PRO A 35 57.08 10.91 20.92
N SER A 36 57.23 10.59 19.64
CA SER A 36 56.19 10.78 18.62
C SER A 36 54.89 10.07 19.03
N ARG A 37 53.81 10.85 19.13
CA ARG A 37 52.46 10.34 19.40
C ARG A 37 52.10 9.29 18.34
N PRO A 38 51.65 8.07 18.71
CA PRO A 38 51.27 7.06 17.73
C PRO A 38 50.14 7.58 16.85
N ALA A 39 50.24 7.34 15.55
CA ALA A 39 49.29 7.87 14.58
C ALA A 39 47.87 7.36 14.86
N ASP A 40 46.88 8.25 14.78
CA ASP A 40 45.49 7.89 15.02
C ASP A 40 45.04 6.73 14.10
N PRO A 41 44.34 5.72 14.62
CA PRO A 41 43.92 4.57 13.83
C PRO A 41 42.96 5.02 12.73
N LYS A 42 43.43 4.97 11.46
CA LYS A 42 42.63 5.34 10.28
C LYS A 42 41.21 4.80 10.40
N PRO A 43 40.16 5.64 10.23
CA PRO A 43 38.79 5.23 10.47
C PRO A 43 38.46 4.01 9.60
N ARG A 44 38.19 2.87 10.25
CA ARG A 44 37.81 1.63 9.56
C ARG A 44 36.52 1.90 8.79
N SER A 45 36.64 2.01 7.47
CA SER A 45 35.48 2.13 6.57
C SER A 45 34.46 1.04 6.92
N ARG A 46 33.28 1.48 7.42
CA ARG A 46 32.13 0.59 7.58
C ARG A 46 31.70 0.16 6.18
N ARG A 47 32.24 -0.98 5.73
CA ARG A 47 31.79 -1.65 4.50
C ARG A 47 30.26 -1.66 4.49
N ALA A 48 29.67 -1.05 3.47
CA ALA A 48 28.23 -1.09 3.28
C ALA A 48 27.76 -2.56 3.30
N PRO A 49 26.63 -2.89 3.93
CA PRO A 49 26.25 -4.26 4.22
C PRO A 49 25.94 -5.04 2.94
N ALA A 50 26.93 -5.79 2.44
CA ALA A 50 26.91 -6.38 1.11
C ALA A 50 25.88 -7.52 0.99
N GLY A 51 24.90 -7.34 0.09
CA GLY A 51 24.14 -8.40 -0.59
C GLY A 51 23.17 -9.28 0.23
N ALA A 52 23.40 -9.45 1.54
CA ALA A 52 22.65 -10.38 2.39
C ALA A 52 21.69 -9.68 3.38
N ALA A 53 21.97 -8.41 3.71
CA ALA A 53 21.13 -7.60 4.60
C ALA A 53 19.90 -7.00 3.89
N VAL A 54 19.95 -6.84 2.57
CA VAL A 54 18.81 -6.38 1.76
C VAL A 54 17.90 -7.55 1.45
N LEU A 55 16.62 -7.43 1.81
CA LEU A 55 15.59 -8.41 1.45
C LEU A 55 15.30 -8.31 -0.05
N ARG A 56 15.81 -9.28 -0.82
CA ARG A 56 15.53 -9.45 -2.26
C ARG A 56 14.02 -9.41 -2.54
N PRO A 57 13.49 -8.45 -3.32
CA PRO A 57 12.06 -8.32 -3.63
C PRO A 57 11.50 -9.56 -4.33
N GLU A 58 12.25 -10.14 -5.26
CA GLU A 58 11.84 -11.30 -6.08
C GLU A 58 11.49 -12.50 -5.19
N VAL A 59 12.24 -12.67 -4.10
CA VAL A 59 12.02 -13.72 -3.10
C VAL A 59 10.88 -13.36 -2.15
N THR A 60 10.55 -12.08 -1.95
CA THR A 60 9.33 -11.65 -1.24
C THR A 60 8.10 -12.04 -2.07
N GLU A 61 8.09 -11.71 -3.37
CA GLU A 61 6.96 -11.96 -4.26
C GLU A 61 6.77 -13.46 -4.56
N ALA A 62 7.86 -14.23 -4.70
CA ALA A 62 7.78 -15.69 -4.77
C ALA A 62 7.14 -16.31 -3.51
N ILE A 63 7.39 -15.73 -2.32
CA ILE A 63 6.72 -16.17 -1.09
C ILE A 63 5.25 -15.72 -1.07
N ARG A 64 4.90 -14.51 -1.52
CA ARG A 64 3.48 -14.09 -1.65
C ARG A 64 2.69 -15.01 -2.57
N ALA A 65 3.24 -15.37 -3.72
CA ALA A 65 2.62 -16.32 -4.65
C ALA A 65 2.42 -17.70 -4.00
N ALA A 66 3.42 -18.21 -3.29
CA ALA A 66 3.32 -19.46 -2.54
C ALA A 66 2.30 -19.42 -1.39
N VAL A 67 2.10 -18.27 -0.71
CA VAL A 67 1.02 -18.08 0.27
C VAL A 67 -0.33 -18.15 -0.43
N PHE A 68 -0.50 -17.43 -1.56
CA PHE A 68 -1.74 -17.41 -2.32
C PHE A 68 -2.13 -18.82 -2.81
N GLU A 69 -1.17 -19.59 -3.33
CA GLU A 69 -1.38 -21.00 -3.72
C GLU A 69 -1.72 -21.93 -2.54
N GLU A 70 -0.98 -21.85 -1.43
CA GLU A 70 -1.21 -22.71 -0.27
C GLU A 70 -2.56 -22.39 0.37
N LEU A 71 -2.90 -21.10 0.49
CA LEU A 71 -4.19 -20.63 1.00
C LEU A 71 -5.35 -21.08 0.11
N ALA A 72 -5.19 -21.08 -1.22
CA ALA A 72 -6.16 -21.66 -2.16
C ALA A 72 -6.32 -23.18 -1.98
N ALA A 73 -5.19 -23.89 -1.89
CA ALA A 73 -5.17 -25.35 -1.92
C ALA A 73 -5.65 -25.99 -0.61
N VAL A 74 -5.38 -25.37 0.54
CA VAL A 74 -5.68 -25.97 1.85
C VAL A 74 -6.48 -25.09 2.82
N GLY A 75 -6.69 -23.80 2.53
CA GLY A 75 -7.37 -22.87 3.43
C GLY A 75 -6.51 -22.42 4.62
N TYR A 76 -6.86 -21.29 5.25
CA TYR A 76 -6.05 -20.63 6.28
C TYR A 76 -5.75 -21.56 7.44
N ALA A 77 -6.75 -22.34 7.88
CA ALA A 77 -6.61 -23.26 9.01
C ALA A 77 -5.46 -24.26 8.81
N ARG A 78 -5.39 -24.93 7.65
CA ARG A 78 -4.39 -25.97 7.35
C ARG A 78 -3.09 -25.45 6.72
N MET A 79 -3.07 -24.22 6.21
CA MET A 79 -1.87 -23.60 5.64
C MET A 79 -0.69 -23.63 6.61
N SER A 80 0.51 -23.91 6.09
CA SER A 80 1.74 -24.14 6.86
C SER A 80 2.93 -23.33 6.32
N ILE A 81 3.86 -22.91 7.19
CA ILE A 81 5.10 -22.22 6.75
C ILE A 81 5.98 -23.19 5.95
N GLU A 82 5.91 -24.47 6.28
CA GLU A 82 6.49 -25.62 5.60
C GLU A 82 6.06 -25.70 4.14
N GLY A 83 4.75 -25.68 3.87
CA GLY A 83 4.18 -25.74 2.54
C GLY A 83 4.48 -24.50 1.70
N ILE A 84 4.37 -23.32 2.31
CA ILE A 84 4.73 -22.03 1.67
C ILE A 84 6.21 -22.01 1.27
N ALA A 85 7.10 -22.36 2.20
CA ALA A 85 8.54 -22.38 1.94
C ALA A 85 8.92 -23.37 0.82
N ARG A 86 8.30 -24.56 0.83
CA ARG A 86 8.45 -25.59 -0.21
C ARG A 86 7.98 -25.10 -1.59
N ARG A 87 6.82 -24.44 -1.68
CA ARG A 87 6.30 -23.86 -2.95
C ARG A 87 7.18 -22.74 -3.48
N ALA A 88 7.63 -21.82 -2.62
CA ALA A 88 8.48 -20.69 -2.99
C ALA A 88 9.94 -21.09 -3.28
N GLY A 89 10.34 -22.35 -3.09
CA GLY A 89 11.72 -22.81 -3.29
C GLY A 89 12.72 -22.25 -2.25
N VAL A 90 12.26 -21.95 -1.03
CA VAL A 90 13.07 -21.31 0.03
C VAL A 90 13.10 -22.12 1.33
N GLY A 91 14.11 -21.87 2.17
CA GLY A 91 14.10 -22.37 3.56
C GLY A 91 13.20 -21.52 4.46
N LYS A 92 12.59 -22.15 5.49
CA LYS A 92 11.68 -21.49 6.47
C LYS A 92 12.23 -20.16 7.03
N THR A 93 13.53 -20.10 7.30
CA THR A 93 14.23 -18.90 7.81
C THR A 93 14.11 -17.69 6.87
N ALA A 94 13.99 -17.89 5.56
CA ALA A 94 13.78 -16.81 4.59
C ALA A 94 12.34 -16.25 4.60
N VAL A 95 11.38 -17.04 5.09
CA VAL A 95 10.00 -16.62 5.36
C VAL A 95 9.94 -15.89 6.71
N TYR A 96 10.45 -16.50 7.79
CA TYR A 96 10.43 -15.90 9.13
C TYR A 96 11.20 -14.57 9.26
N ARG A 97 12.26 -14.38 8.46
CA ARG A 97 13.00 -13.09 8.38
C ARG A 97 12.18 -11.94 7.76
N ARG A 98 11.05 -12.25 7.11
CA ARG A 98 10.13 -11.27 6.50
C ARG A 98 8.82 -11.15 7.28
N TRP A 99 8.24 -12.27 7.69
CA TRP A 99 6.95 -12.32 8.38
C TRP A 99 7.03 -13.14 9.67
N ARG A 100 6.65 -12.53 10.80
CA ARG A 100 6.76 -13.15 12.13
C ARG A 100 5.84 -14.35 12.37
N SER A 101 4.77 -14.53 11.58
CA SER A 101 3.84 -15.67 11.71
C SER A 101 2.99 -15.90 10.45
N LYS A 102 2.27 -17.03 10.39
CA LYS A 102 1.27 -17.34 9.34
C LYS A 102 0.27 -16.20 9.13
N LEU A 103 -0.19 -15.58 10.22
CA LEU A 103 -1.10 -14.45 10.18
C LEU A 103 -0.51 -13.28 9.37
N HIS A 104 0.76 -12.94 9.61
CA HIS A 104 1.40 -11.78 8.98
C HIS A 104 1.58 -11.92 7.47
N LEU A 105 1.78 -13.15 6.98
CA LEU A 105 1.77 -13.46 5.53
C LEU A 105 0.40 -13.16 4.90
N VAL A 106 -0.69 -13.41 5.64
CA VAL A 106 -2.05 -13.22 5.16
C VAL A 106 -2.49 -11.76 5.26
N LEU A 107 -2.18 -11.05 6.35
CA LEU A 107 -2.44 -9.61 6.46
C LEU A 107 -1.72 -8.83 5.35
N ASP A 108 -0.47 -9.21 5.03
CA ASP A 108 0.32 -8.61 3.96
C ASP A 108 -0.17 -9.01 2.55
N LEU A 109 -0.61 -10.26 2.34
CA LEU A 109 -1.25 -10.67 1.09
C LEU A 109 -2.57 -9.91 0.84
N VAL A 110 -3.43 -9.82 1.87
CA VAL A 110 -4.68 -9.04 1.84
C VAL A 110 -4.41 -7.56 1.56
N SER A 111 -3.36 -6.99 2.16
CA SER A 111 -2.94 -5.60 1.91
C SER A 111 -2.47 -5.40 0.46
N ALA A 112 -1.64 -6.30 -0.08
CA ALA A 112 -1.18 -6.18 -1.47
C ALA A 112 -2.30 -6.33 -2.51
N LEU A 113 -3.31 -7.17 -2.23
CA LEU A 113 -4.51 -7.29 -3.07
C LEU A 113 -5.39 -6.03 -3.02
N ALA A 114 -5.36 -5.26 -1.93
CA ALA A 114 -6.10 -4.00 -1.80
C ALA A 114 -5.53 -2.86 -2.67
N VAL A 115 -4.20 -2.82 -2.84
CA VAL A 115 -3.49 -1.71 -3.50
C VAL A 115 -3.75 -1.64 -5.02
N GLN A 116 -4.29 -2.70 -5.63
CA GLN A 116 -4.61 -2.72 -7.06
C GLN A 116 -5.95 -2.02 -7.40
N GLY A 117 -6.04 -0.74 -7.05
CA GLY A 117 -7.12 0.14 -7.48
C GLY A 117 -7.04 0.43 -8.98
N LEU A 118 -8.12 0.13 -9.71
CA LEU A 118 -8.31 0.62 -11.08
C LEU A 118 -8.89 2.05 -11.05
N PRO A 119 -8.65 2.87 -12.09
CA PRO A 119 -9.35 4.15 -12.20
C PRO A 119 -10.87 3.94 -12.25
N ALA A 120 -11.62 4.83 -11.61
CA ALA A 120 -13.07 4.82 -11.69
C ALA A 120 -13.50 5.03 -13.16
N PRO A 121 -14.45 4.23 -13.70
CA PRO A 121 -15.07 4.52 -14.98
C PRO A 121 -15.79 5.87 -14.94
N ASP A 122 -15.57 6.69 -15.95
CA ASP A 122 -16.40 7.86 -16.27
C ASP A 122 -16.84 7.76 -17.74
N THR A 123 -17.93 7.04 -17.94
CA THR A 123 -18.58 6.83 -19.24
C THR A 123 -19.73 7.82 -19.48
N GLY A 124 -19.91 8.79 -18.59
CA GLY A 124 -21.00 9.77 -18.63
C GLY A 124 -22.34 9.30 -18.07
N SER A 125 -22.46 8.07 -17.54
CA SER A 125 -23.67 7.64 -16.82
C SER A 125 -23.43 6.55 -15.76
N LEU A 126 -24.09 6.72 -14.61
CA LEU A 126 -24.00 5.84 -13.45
C LEU A 126 -24.33 4.37 -13.77
N GLU A 127 -25.33 4.08 -14.61
CA GLU A 127 -25.65 2.67 -14.98
C GLU A 127 -24.50 2.03 -15.79
N ALA A 128 -23.85 2.80 -16.66
CA ALA A 128 -22.74 2.31 -17.47
C ALA A 128 -21.45 2.16 -16.65
N ASP A 129 -21.16 3.11 -15.75
CA ASP A 129 -20.03 3.07 -14.83
C ASP A 129 -20.13 1.87 -13.87
N LEU A 130 -21.31 1.67 -13.26
CA LEU A 130 -21.60 0.52 -12.41
C LEU A 130 -21.53 -0.80 -13.16
N ARG A 131 -22.02 -0.88 -14.41
CA ARG A 131 -21.91 -2.09 -15.23
C ARG A 131 -20.45 -2.48 -15.46
N LEU A 132 -19.57 -1.52 -15.75
CA LEU A 132 -18.14 -1.80 -15.94
C LEU A 132 -17.46 -2.26 -14.64
N LEU A 133 -17.73 -1.59 -13.51
CA LEU A 133 -17.28 -2.04 -12.19
C LEU A 133 -17.73 -3.47 -11.90
N TYR A 134 -19.00 -3.78 -12.17
CA TYR A 134 -19.58 -5.10 -11.96
C TYR A 134 -19.01 -6.17 -12.89
N GLU A 135 -18.72 -5.86 -14.15
CA GLU A 135 -18.04 -6.79 -15.06
C GLU A 135 -16.61 -7.13 -14.60
N VAL A 136 -15.85 -6.15 -14.10
CA VAL A 136 -14.50 -6.36 -13.56
C VAL A 136 -14.56 -7.13 -12.24
N THR A 137 -15.29 -6.64 -11.25
CA THR A 137 -15.43 -7.26 -9.91
C THR A 137 -15.96 -8.68 -10.02
N SER A 138 -16.91 -8.94 -10.92
CA SER A 138 -17.45 -10.28 -11.15
C SER A 138 -16.48 -11.23 -11.86
N ARG A 139 -15.54 -10.73 -12.68
CA ARG A 139 -14.41 -11.55 -13.21
C ARG A 139 -13.44 -11.91 -12.09
N ALA A 140 -13.07 -10.95 -11.23
CA ALA A 140 -12.19 -11.18 -10.10
C ALA A 140 -12.76 -12.21 -9.10
N LEU A 141 -14.03 -12.04 -8.68
CA LEU A 141 -14.72 -12.95 -7.76
C LEU A 141 -14.95 -14.36 -8.34
N ARG A 142 -14.98 -14.51 -9.67
CA ARG A 142 -15.02 -15.83 -10.34
C ARG A 142 -13.66 -16.51 -10.46
N HIS A 143 -12.55 -15.84 -10.18
CA HIS A 143 -11.24 -16.49 -10.22
C HIS A 143 -11.23 -17.63 -9.19
N PRO A 144 -10.91 -18.89 -9.55
CA PRO A 144 -11.12 -20.05 -8.68
C PRO A 144 -10.48 -19.89 -7.29
N VAL A 145 -9.27 -19.31 -7.26
CA VAL A 145 -8.56 -19.01 -6.02
C VAL A 145 -9.27 -17.93 -5.19
N ALA A 146 -9.77 -16.85 -5.80
CA ALA A 146 -10.47 -15.79 -5.06
C ALA A 146 -11.78 -16.31 -4.44
N GLY A 147 -12.51 -17.16 -5.16
CA GLY A 147 -13.71 -17.84 -4.68
C GLY A 147 -13.46 -18.90 -3.59
N GLN A 148 -12.20 -19.30 -3.36
CA GLN A 148 -11.80 -20.16 -2.24
C GLN A 148 -11.27 -19.33 -1.06
N ILE A 149 -10.39 -18.36 -1.32
CA ILE A 149 -9.73 -17.55 -0.29
C ILE A 149 -10.71 -16.61 0.42
N LEU A 150 -11.57 -15.89 -0.30
CA LEU A 150 -12.44 -14.90 0.34
C LEU A 150 -13.44 -15.51 1.33
N PRO A 151 -14.15 -16.63 1.03
CA PRO A 151 -15.04 -17.25 2.00
C PRO A 151 -14.33 -17.94 3.17
N ASP A 152 -13.08 -18.38 2.99
CA ASP A 152 -12.25 -18.97 4.05
C ASP A 152 -11.73 -17.90 5.02
N LEU A 153 -11.15 -16.80 4.51
CA LEU A 153 -10.73 -15.68 5.34
C LEU A 153 -11.91 -14.97 6.03
N GLN A 154 -13.08 -14.89 5.38
CA GLN A 154 -14.29 -14.34 6.01
C GLN A 154 -14.81 -15.22 7.16
N ALA A 155 -14.64 -16.55 7.07
CA ALA A 155 -14.95 -17.45 8.19
C ALA A 155 -13.94 -17.31 9.34
N GLU A 156 -12.65 -17.15 9.04
CA GLU A 156 -11.63 -16.92 10.07
C GLU A 156 -11.75 -15.55 10.76
N ALA A 157 -12.20 -14.52 10.03
CA ALA A 157 -12.45 -13.18 10.58
C ALA A 157 -13.45 -13.20 11.76
N ALA A 158 -14.44 -14.11 11.74
CA ALA A 158 -15.39 -14.28 12.84
C ALA A 158 -14.75 -14.75 14.16
N ARG A 159 -13.50 -15.24 14.13
CA ARG A 159 -12.74 -15.71 15.30
C ARG A 159 -11.32 -15.14 15.39
N ASN A 160 -10.97 -14.16 14.56
CA ASN A 160 -9.66 -13.51 14.54
C ASN A 160 -9.81 -12.02 14.18
N PRO A 161 -9.77 -11.10 15.17
CA PRO A 161 -9.90 -9.66 14.95
C PRO A 161 -8.85 -9.08 13.99
N GLU A 162 -7.59 -9.52 14.04
CA GLU A 162 -6.54 -9.02 13.12
C GLU A 162 -6.88 -9.30 11.65
N ILE A 163 -7.49 -10.47 11.36
CA ILE A 163 -7.98 -10.80 10.00
C ILE A 163 -9.20 -9.94 9.65
N ALA A 164 -10.16 -9.77 10.56
CA ALA A 164 -11.34 -8.94 10.33
C ALA A 164 -10.97 -7.48 10.02
N GLU A 165 -10.07 -6.89 10.81
CA GLU A 165 -9.56 -5.53 10.62
C GLU A 165 -8.83 -5.37 9.28
N ALA A 166 -7.98 -6.33 8.90
CA ALA A 166 -7.27 -6.28 7.62
C ALA A 166 -8.18 -6.46 6.40
N LEU A 167 -9.19 -7.35 6.47
CA LEU A 167 -10.18 -7.49 5.40
C LEU A 167 -11.01 -6.20 5.26
N GLN A 168 -11.48 -5.62 6.36
CA GLN A 168 -12.17 -4.33 6.33
C GLN A 168 -11.27 -3.20 5.78
N LYS A 169 -10.00 -3.17 6.20
CA LYS A 169 -9.02 -2.18 5.71
C LYS A 169 -8.81 -2.32 4.21
N ALA A 170 -8.60 -3.55 3.71
CA ALA A 170 -8.45 -3.83 2.28
C ALA A 170 -9.68 -3.42 1.46
N LEU A 171 -10.89 -3.65 1.96
CA LEU A 171 -12.13 -3.18 1.32
C LEU A 171 -12.21 -1.65 1.29
N ARG A 172 -11.84 -0.96 2.38
CA ARG A 172 -11.81 0.50 2.48
C ARG A 172 -10.75 1.14 1.57
N GLU A 173 -9.55 0.58 1.49
CA GLU A 173 -8.45 1.17 0.72
C GLU A 173 -8.53 0.84 -0.78
N GLY A 174 -8.92 -0.39 -1.14
CA GLY A 174 -9.04 -0.83 -2.53
C GLY A 174 -10.39 -0.52 -3.17
N GLN A 175 -11.44 -1.26 -2.77
CA GLN A 175 -12.73 -1.21 -3.47
C GLN A 175 -13.45 0.13 -3.32
N GLN A 176 -13.42 0.75 -2.12
CA GLN A 176 -14.10 2.03 -1.95
C GLN A 176 -13.49 3.14 -2.82
N SER A 177 -12.17 3.13 -3.11
CA SER A 177 -11.55 4.16 -3.96
C SER A 177 -12.24 4.28 -5.33
N VAL A 178 -12.41 3.15 -6.02
CA VAL A 178 -13.09 3.08 -7.33
C VAL A 178 -14.56 3.47 -7.22
N THR A 179 -15.25 2.93 -6.23
CA THR A 179 -16.71 3.08 -6.08
C THR A 179 -17.10 4.50 -5.62
N ARG A 180 -16.31 5.12 -4.73
CA ARG A 180 -16.45 6.54 -4.37
C ARG A 180 -16.22 7.45 -5.57
N GLY A 181 -15.27 7.11 -6.45
CA GLY A 181 -15.06 7.81 -7.72
C GLY A 181 -16.32 7.85 -8.60
N ILE A 182 -16.98 6.70 -8.77
CA ILE A 182 -18.25 6.61 -9.52
C ILE A 182 -19.35 7.45 -8.85
N VAL A 183 -19.49 7.37 -7.53
CA VAL A 183 -20.48 8.16 -6.75
C VAL A 183 -20.21 9.67 -6.86
N ALA A 184 -18.94 10.09 -6.82
CA ALA A 184 -18.53 11.49 -6.99
C ALA A 184 -18.75 12.01 -8.43
N ALA A 185 -18.48 11.18 -9.44
CA ALA A 185 -18.78 11.50 -10.84
C ALA A 185 -20.30 11.65 -11.05
N ALA A 186 -21.11 10.70 -10.57
CA ALA A 186 -22.56 10.77 -10.65
C ALA A 186 -23.15 11.99 -9.89
N ARG A 187 -22.61 12.35 -8.73
CA ARG A 187 -22.94 13.61 -8.02
C ARG A 187 -22.63 14.83 -8.89
N THR A 188 -21.44 14.89 -9.48
CA THR A 188 -20.99 15.99 -10.36
C THR A 188 -21.87 16.12 -11.62
N ARG A 189 -22.32 15.00 -12.19
CA ARG A 189 -23.26 14.95 -13.33
C ARG A 189 -24.72 15.22 -12.94
N GLY A 190 -25.02 15.45 -11.65
CA GLY A 190 -26.39 15.65 -11.15
C GLY A 190 -27.27 14.40 -11.20
N GLU A 191 -26.68 13.21 -11.42
CA GLU A 191 -27.43 11.95 -11.49
C GLU A 191 -27.95 11.47 -10.14
N ILE A 192 -27.36 11.90 -9.02
CA ILE A 192 -27.75 11.54 -7.65
C ILE A 192 -27.61 12.75 -6.73
N ARG A 193 -28.34 12.77 -5.59
CA ARG A 193 -28.39 13.95 -4.71
C ARG A 193 -27.04 14.24 -4.06
N ALA A 194 -26.71 15.53 -3.90
CA ALA A 194 -25.55 15.96 -3.13
C ALA A 194 -25.65 15.61 -1.61
N SER A 195 -26.84 15.24 -1.13
CA SER A 195 -27.12 14.76 0.22
C SER A 195 -27.18 13.23 0.34
N ALA A 196 -27.06 12.47 -0.75
CA ALA A 196 -27.18 11.00 -0.73
C ALA A 196 -26.07 10.36 0.14
N ASP A 197 -26.43 9.45 1.04
CA ASP A 197 -25.48 8.78 1.93
C ASP A 197 -24.48 7.93 1.12
N GLU A 198 -23.21 8.32 1.20
CA GLU A 198 -22.09 7.66 0.54
C GLU A 198 -21.86 6.25 1.08
N SER A 199 -22.10 6.02 2.38
CA SER A 199 -21.91 4.71 3.03
C SER A 199 -22.94 3.71 2.49
N LEU A 200 -24.22 4.09 2.53
CA LEU A 200 -25.31 3.30 1.97
C LEU A 200 -25.15 3.09 0.45
N ALA A 201 -24.65 4.08 -0.29
CA ALA A 201 -24.32 3.91 -1.70
C ALA A 201 -23.21 2.87 -1.93
N LEU A 202 -22.14 2.87 -1.12
CA LEU A 202 -21.06 1.88 -1.21
C LEU A 202 -21.54 0.46 -0.89
N ASP A 203 -22.42 0.31 0.11
CA ASP A 203 -23.03 -0.96 0.50
C ASP A 203 -23.98 -1.50 -0.57
N LEU A 204 -24.86 -0.65 -1.12
CA LEU A 204 -25.76 -0.99 -2.22
C LEU A 204 -25.00 -1.40 -3.49
N ILE A 205 -23.86 -0.76 -3.78
CA ILE A 205 -23.04 -1.14 -4.92
C ILE A 205 -22.36 -2.49 -4.66
N SER A 206 -21.67 -2.65 -3.54
CA SER A 206 -20.75 -3.78 -3.30
C SER A 206 -21.45 -5.06 -2.83
N GLY A 207 -22.48 -4.90 -1.98
CA GLY A 207 -23.16 -5.97 -1.26
C GLY A 207 -23.74 -7.09 -2.14
N PRO A 208 -24.50 -6.80 -3.21
CA PRO A 208 -25.19 -7.84 -3.99
C PRO A 208 -24.24 -8.84 -4.68
N LEU A 209 -23.10 -8.38 -5.20
CA LEU A 209 -22.07 -9.27 -5.78
C LEU A 209 -21.31 -10.04 -4.70
N TYR A 210 -20.95 -9.39 -3.60
CA TYR A 210 -20.27 -10.05 -2.48
C TYR A 210 -21.15 -11.15 -1.87
N TRP A 211 -22.43 -10.86 -1.62
CA TRP A 211 -23.42 -11.83 -1.13
C TRP A 211 -23.50 -13.07 -2.02
N ARG A 212 -23.68 -12.88 -3.35
CA ARG A 212 -23.74 -14.01 -4.29
C ARG A 212 -22.44 -14.81 -4.33
N ALA A 213 -21.28 -14.16 -4.39
CA ALA A 213 -20.01 -14.83 -4.57
C ALA A 213 -19.50 -15.52 -3.29
N VAL A 214 -19.63 -14.87 -2.13
CA VAL A 214 -18.97 -15.28 -0.88
C VAL A 214 -19.92 -15.97 0.09
N VAL A 215 -21.15 -15.46 0.24
CA VAL A 215 -22.14 -15.96 1.22
C VAL A 215 -22.98 -17.08 0.62
N ALA A 216 -23.71 -16.82 -0.47
CA ALA A 216 -24.50 -17.82 -1.18
C ALA A 216 -23.66 -18.80 -2.01
N ARG A 217 -22.39 -18.44 -2.31
CA ARG A 217 -21.42 -19.24 -3.09
C ARG A 217 -21.95 -19.65 -4.47
N GLU A 218 -22.63 -18.73 -5.14
CA GLU A 218 -23.12 -18.84 -6.52
C GLU A 218 -22.27 -18.00 -7.52
N PRO A 219 -21.03 -18.42 -7.88
CA PRO A 219 -20.17 -17.68 -8.79
C PRO A 219 -20.68 -17.68 -10.25
N LYS A 220 -21.56 -18.63 -10.60
CA LYS A 220 -22.31 -18.60 -11.86
C LYS A 220 -23.42 -17.55 -11.76
N LEU A 221 -23.46 -16.63 -12.71
CA LEU A 221 -24.48 -15.58 -12.78
C LEU A 221 -25.52 -15.90 -13.86
N PRO A 222 -26.80 -15.57 -13.65
CA PRO A 222 -27.82 -15.60 -14.70
C PRO A 222 -27.44 -14.71 -15.90
N LYS A 223 -28.03 -15.01 -17.08
CA LYS A 223 -27.96 -14.10 -18.24
C LYS A 223 -28.48 -12.72 -17.83
N HIS A 224 -27.84 -11.67 -18.33
CA HIS A 224 -28.16 -10.26 -18.07
C HIS A 224 -28.08 -9.79 -16.60
N TYR A 225 -27.64 -10.63 -15.64
CA TYR A 225 -27.60 -10.27 -14.23
C TYR A 225 -26.80 -8.99 -13.93
N LEU A 226 -25.63 -8.79 -14.57
CA LEU A 226 -24.79 -7.60 -14.34
C LEU A 226 -25.44 -6.30 -14.87
N PRO A 227 -25.97 -6.24 -16.12
CA PRO A 227 -26.83 -5.13 -16.55
C PRO A 227 -28.05 -4.87 -15.66
N SER A 228 -28.79 -5.92 -15.25
CA SER A 228 -29.95 -5.76 -14.37
C SER A 228 -29.57 -5.21 -13.00
N LEU A 229 -28.46 -5.66 -12.43
CA LEU A 229 -27.93 -5.15 -11.17
C LEU A 229 -27.47 -3.69 -11.32
N ALA A 230 -26.72 -3.35 -12.38
CA ALA A 230 -26.28 -1.98 -12.63
C ALA A 230 -27.45 -1.00 -12.69
N ARG A 231 -28.55 -1.37 -13.36
CA ARG A 231 -29.78 -0.58 -13.42
C ARG A 231 -30.49 -0.48 -12.08
N ALA A 232 -30.65 -1.59 -11.36
CA ALA A 232 -31.29 -1.61 -10.05
C ALA A 232 -30.53 -0.74 -9.03
N THR A 233 -29.20 -0.89 -8.98
CA THR A 233 -28.32 -0.07 -8.12
C THR A 233 -28.35 1.40 -8.53
N ALA A 234 -28.28 1.74 -9.83
CA ALA A 234 -28.39 3.12 -10.29
C ALA A 234 -29.75 3.75 -9.92
N GLY A 235 -30.85 2.99 -10.01
CA GLY A 235 -32.18 3.41 -9.58
C GLY A 235 -32.29 3.61 -8.07
N ALA A 236 -31.71 2.72 -7.26
CA ALA A 236 -31.66 2.85 -5.81
C ALA A 236 -30.85 4.07 -5.37
N LEU A 237 -29.66 4.29 -5.98
CA LEU A 237 -28.82 5.46 -5.71
C LEU A 237 -29.48 6.78 -6.16
N LYS A 238 -30.38 6.74 -7.16
CA LYS A 238 -31.24 7.87 -7.57
C LYS A 238 -32.38 8.17 -6.58
N ALA A 239 -32.68 7.24 -5.67
CA ALA A 239 -33.65 7.42 -4.59
C ALA A 239 -33.05 7.92 -3.26
N LEU A 240 -31.71 7.88 -3.11
CA LEU A 240 -30.94 8.48 -2.00
C LEU A 240 -30.83 10.00 -2.10
#